data_AF-A0A961UEL3-F1
#
_entry.id   AF-A0A961UEL3-F1
#
_cell.length_a   1.000
_cell.length_b   1.000
_cell.length_c   1.000
_cell.angle_alpha   90.00
_cell.angle_beta   90.00
_cell.angle_gamma   90.00
#
_symmetry.space_group_name_H-M   'P 1'
#
loop_
_entity.id
_entity.type
_entity.pdbx_description
1 polymer ?
#
loop_
_entity_poly.entity_id
_entity_poly.type
_entity_poly.pdbx_seq_one_letter_code
_entity_poly.pdbx_strand_id
1 'polypeptide(L)'
;MPAKISRSTYAAMYGPTTGDKVRLADTELFIEVEKDLTTYGEEVKFGGGKVIRDGMGQSQTTRANGAVDTVITNALILDHTGIYKADVGLKDGRIAAIGKAGNPDTQPNVDIIVGPGTEAIAGEGKILTAGGFDSHI
;
A
#
# COMPACT_ATOMS: atom_id res chain seq x y z
N MET A 1 10.02 -20.31 12.98
CA MET A 1 9.83 -19.52 14.22
C MET A 1 9.27 -18.16 13.84
N PRO A 2 8.23 -17.64 14.52
CA PRO A 2 7.71 -16.31 14.23
C PRO A 2 8.76 -15.25 14.62
N ALA A 3 9.09 -14.35 13.70
CA ALA A 3 9.90 -13.17 13.98
C ALA A 3 9.02 -12.08 14.59
N LYS A 4 9.58 -11.27 15.50
CA LYS A 4 8.89 -10.13 16.10
C LYS A 4 9.62 -8.85 15.72
N ILE A 5 8.85 -7.79 15.46
CA ILE A 5 9.35 -6.45 15.16
C ILE A 5 8.65 -5.46 16.09
N SER A 6 9.36 -4.40 16.49
CA SER A 6 8.76 -3.33 17.29
C SER A 6 7.84 -2.46 16.43
N ARG A 7 6.77 -1.89 16.99
CA ARG A 7 5.86 -1.00 16.24
C ARG A 7 6.57 0.22 15.66
N SER A 8 7.52 0.83 16.37
CA SER A 8 8.27 1.98 15.86
C SER A 8 9.16 1.61 14.68
N THR A 9 9.83 0.45 14.71
CA THR A 9 10.60 -0.05 13.57
C THR A 9 9.69 -0.39 12.39
N TYR A 10 8.54 -1.02 12.65
CA TYR A 10 7.55 -1.31 11.62
C TYR A 10 7.05 -0.03 10.94
N ALA A 11 6.64 0.97 11.72
CA ALA A 11 6.17 2.24 11.20
C ALA A 11 7.24 2.99 10.38
N ALA A 12 8.51 2.91 10.79
CA ALA A 12 9.61 3.48 10.03
C ALA A 12 9.87 2.76 8.69
N MET A 13 9.53 1.48 8.58
CA MET A 13 9.74 0.68 7.38
C MET A 13 8.53 0.72 6.43
N TYR A 14 7.32 0.63 6.94
CA TYR A 14 6.10 0.38 6.17
C TYR A 14 4.99 1.39 6.46
N GLY A 15 5.25 2.44 7.24
CA GLY A 15 4.20 3.32 7.72
C GLY A 15 3.37 2.72 8.86
N PRO A 16 2.52 3.55 9.49
CA PRO A 16 1.71 3.17 10.65
C PRO A 16 0.73 2.04 10.32
N THR A 17 0.35 1.25 11.32
CA THR A 17 -0.66 0.19 11.19
C THR A 17 -1.76 0.34 12.23
N THR A 18 -2.75 -0.55 12.22
CA THR A 18 -3.96 -0.48 13.08
C THR A 18 -3.64 -0.07 14.51
N GLY A 19 -4.33 0.97 14.98
CA GLY A 19 -4.19 1.58 16.31
C GLY A 19 -3.07 2.61 16.47
N ASP A 20 -2.16 2.73 15.49
CA ASP A 20 -1.18 3.82 15.49
C ASP A 20 -1.89 5.14 15.17
N LYS A 21 -1.36 6.24 15.73
CA LYS A 21 -1.88 7.59 15.51
C LYS A 21 -0.87 8.47 14.77
N VAL A 22 -1.37 9.28 13.84
CA VAL A 22 -0.59 10.25 13.08
C VAL A 22 -1.15 11.64 13.32
N ARG A 23 -0.28 12.57 13.71
CA ARG A 23 -0.62 14.00 13.78
C ARG A 23 -0.68 14.58 12.37
N LEU A 24 -1.75 15.31 12.05
CA LEU A 24 -1.87 15.99 10.77
C LEU A 24 -1.05 17.28 10.80
N ALA A 25 0.16 17.21 10.27
CA ALA A 25 1.13 18.31 10.25
C ALA A 25 1.35 18.91 11.65
N ASP A 26 1.29 20.23 11.76
CA ASP A 26 1.44 21.01 12.99
C ASP A 26 0.10 21.26 13.71
N THR A 27 -1.01 20.67 13.27
CA THR A 27 -2.33 20.81 13.91
C THR A 27 -2.46 19.94 15.17
N GLU A 28 -3.49 20.18 16.00
CA GLU A 28 -3.85 19.29 17.13
C GLU A 28 -4.76 18.12 16.72
N LEU A 29 -4.81 17.79 15.42
CA LEU A 29 -5.61 16.68 14.90
C LEU A 29 -4.75 15.41 14.82
N PHE A 30 -5.27 14.33 15.40
CA PHE A 30 -4.65 13.01 15.37
C PHE A 30 -5.62 12.03 14.73
N ILE A 31 -5.20 11.42 13.62
CA ILE A 31 -5.91 10.34 12.97
C ILE A 31 -5.40 9.00 13.47
N GLU A 32 -6.29 8.04 13.67
CA GLU A 32 -5.95 6.66 14.06
C GLU A 32 -6.16 5.73 12.88
N VAL A 33 -5.23 4.82 12.65
CA VAL A 33 -5.40 3.78 11.61
C VAL A 33 -6.47 2.79 12.09
N GLU A 34 -7.62 2.80 11.45
CA GLU A 34 -8.78 1.96 11.81
C GLU A 34 -8.59 0.51 11.36
N LYS A 35 -7.92 0.32 10.21
CA LYS A 35 -7.75 -0.97 9.53
C LYS A 35 -6.43 -0.99 8.78
N ASP A 36 -5.79 -2.16 8.72
CA ASP A 36 -4.67 -2.41 7.83
C ASP A 36 -5.07 -3.59 6.94
N LEU A 37 -5.14 -3.34 5.63
CA LEU A 37 -5.53 -4.33 4.62
C LEU A 37 -4.31 -5.13 4.13
N THR A 38 -3.10 -4.81 4.60
CA THR A 38 -1.89 -5.56 4.28
C THR A 38 -1.75 -6.80 5.17
N THR A 39 -0.79 -7.68 4.84
CA THR A 39 -0.48 -8.88 5.63
C THR A 39 0.91 -8.74 6.23
N TYR A 40 1.01 -8.86 7.57
CA TYR A 40 2.29 -8.68 8.27
C TYR A 40 3.36 -9.68 7.83
N GLY A 41 4.52 -9.16 7.42
CA GLY A 41 5.64 -9.94 6.88
C GLY A 41 5.59 -10.14 5.36
N GLU A 42 4.48 -9.76 4.73
CA GLU A 42 4.23 -9.86 3.28
C GLU A 42 4.07 -8.48 2.64
N GLU A 43 4.53 -7.42 3.32
CA GLU A 43 4.46 -6.04 2.83
C GLU A 43 5.23 -5.91 1.51
N VAL A 44 4.60 -5.32 0.50
CA VAL A 44 5.28 -5.06 -0.76
C VAL A 44 6.10 -3.79 -0.67
N LYS A 45 7.39 -3.89 -0.96
CA LYS A 45 8.31 -2.74 -0.93
C LYS A 45 9.27 -2.80 -2.10
N PHE A 46 9.37 -1.68 -2.83
CA PHE A 46 10.27 -1.54 -3.98
C PHE A 46 11.67 -1.06 -3.57
N GLY A 47 12.71 -1.59 -4.23
CA GLY A 47 14.10 -1.18 -4.07
C GLY A 47 15.10 -2.34 -4.17
N GLY A 48 16.39 -2.01 -4.26
CA GLY A 48 17.47 -3.00 -4.32
C GLY A 48 17.44 -3.96 -3.13
N GLY A 49 17.37 -5.26 -3.41
CA GLY A 49 17.32 -6.31 -2.39
C GLY A 49 15.99 -6.43 -1.63
N LYS A 50 14.92 -5.76 -2.08
CA LYS A 50 13.61 -5.78 -1.41
C LYS A 50 12.63 -6.79 -2.05
N VAL A 51 11.33 -6.59 -1.82
CA VAL A 51 10.26 -7.57 -2.07
C VAL A 51 9.80 -7.57 -3.51
N ILE A 52 9.55 -6.40 -4.12
CA ILE A 52 9.11 -6.30 -5.51
C ILE A 52 10.32 -6.55 -6.43
N ARG A 53 10.55 -7.83 -6.71
CA ARG A 53 11.57 -8.36 -7.61
C ARG A 53 11.01 -9.59 -8.32
N ASP A 54 11.57 -9.86 -9.49
CA ASP A 54 11.15 -10.94 -10.38
C ASP A 54 11.00 -12.29 -9.66
N GLY A 55 9.82 -12.89 -9.77
CA GLY A 55 9.47 -14.17 -9.14
C GLY A 55 9.26 -14.12 -7.62
N MET A 56 9.49 -12.98 -6.96
CA MET A 56 9.20 -12.75 -5.54
C MET A 56 7.87 -12.02 -5.41
N GLY A 57 7.84 -10.77 -4.91
CA GLY A 57 6.63 -9.95 -4.86
C GLY A 57 6.14 -9.46 -6.23
N GLN A 58 6.92 -9.65 -7.29
CA GLN A 58 6.49 -9.44 -8.69
C GLN A 58 6.17 -10.80 -9.34
N SER A 59 4.91 -11.01 -9.72
CA SER A 59 4.44 -12.18 -10.49
C SER A 59 4.92 -12.13 -11.94
N GLN A 60 4.88 -13.28 -12.63
CA GLN A 60 5.03 -13.34 -14.09
C GLN A 60 3.75 -12.95 -14.84
N THR A 61 2.65 -12.71 -14.13
CA THR A 61 1.36 -12.33 -14.71
C THR A 61 1.49 -11.04 -15.51
N THR A 62 1.10 -11.09 -16.79
CA THR A 62 1.12 -9.92 -17.66
C THR A 62 -0.01 -8.94 -17.33
N ARG A 63 0.12 -7.69 -17.79
CA ARG A 63 -0.96 -6.69 -17.71
C ARG A 63 -2.27 -7.20 -18.31
N ALA A 64 -2.21 -7.87 -19.46
CA ALA A 64 -3.37 -8.44 -20.15
C ALA A 64 -4.06 -9.52 -19.32
N ASN A 65 -3.30 -10.23 -18.47
CA ASN A 65 -3.80 -11.29 -17.61
C ASN A 65 -4.19 -10.82 -16.20
N GLY A 66 -4.17 -9.51 -15.93
CA GLY A 66 -4.71 -8.96 -14.68
C GLY A 66 -3.77 -8.08 -13.87
N ALA A 67 -2.46 -8.11 -14.14
CA ALA A 67 -1.53 -7.21 -13.43
C ALA A 67 -1.89 -5.74 -13.64
N VAL A 68 -1.62 -4.91 -12.61
CA VAL A 68 -1.91 -3.47 -12.61
C VAL A 68 -0.81 -2.67 -13.29
N ASP A 69 -1.14 -1.45 -13.73
CA ASP A 69 -0.19 -0.54 -14.39
C ASP A 69 0.72 0.14 -13.37
N THR A 70 0.17 0.48 -12.22
CA THR A 70 0.91 1.12 -11.13
C THR A 70 0.36 0.61 -9.80
N VAL A 71 1.23 0.46 -8.81
CA VAL A 71 0.84 0.20 -7.43
C VAL A 71 1.41 1.27 -6.51
N ILE A 72 0.58 1.83 -5.64
CA ILE A 72 1.02 2.67 -4.52
C ILE A 72 1.11 1.76 -3.30
N THR A 73 2.30 1.56 -2.76
CA THR A 73 2.54 0.58 -1.69
C THR A 73 2.40 1.17 -0.30
N ASN A 74 1.80 0.44 0.65
CA ASN A 74 1.77 0.76 2.08
C ASN A 74 1.26 2.18 2.42
N ALA A 75 0.29 2.69 1.66
CA ALA A 75 -0.23 4.04 1.85
C ALA A 75 -1.15 4.11 3.07
N LEU A 76 -1.03 5.18 3.87
CA LEU A 76 -2.07 5.56 4.82
C LEU A 76 -3.14 6.35 4.06
N ILE A 77 -4.29 5.75 3.81
CA ILE A 77 -5.40 6.38 3.12
C ILE A 77 -6.22 7.17 4.13
N LEU A 78 -6.40 8.46 3.85
CA LEU A 78 -7.30 9.34 4.56
C LEU A 78 -8.42 9.75 3.60
N ASP A 79 -9.60 9.19 3.83
CA ASP A 79 -10.78 9.44 3.01
C ASP A 79 -12.04 9.57 3.88
N HIS A 80 -13.10 10.15 3.33
CA HIS A 80 -14.37 10.27 4.04
C HIS A 80 -15.00 8.89 4.37
N THR A 81 -14.60 7.83 3.67
CA THR A 81 -15.03 6.45 3.94
C THR A 81 -14.25 5.77 5.08
N GLY A 82 -13.15 6.36 5.54
CA GLY A 82 -12.38 5.86 6.68
C GLY A 82 -10.88 6.16 6.60
N ILE A 83 -10.15 5.70 7.62
CA ILE A 83 -8.71 5.90 7.76
C ILE A 83 -8.03 4.56 7.87
N TYR A 84 -7.36 4.11 6.81
CA TYR A 84 -6.84 2.75 6.74
C TYR A 84 -5.56 2.65 5.93
N LYS A 85 -4.77 1.62 6.21
CA LYS A 85 -3.56 1.31 5.46
C LYS A 85 -3.84 0.24 4.41
N ALA A 86 -3.36 0.46 3.19
CA ALA A 86 -3.48 -0.50 2.09
C ALA A 86 -2.48 -0.22 0.97
N ASP A 87 -2.38 -1.17 0.04
CA ASP A 87 -1.85 -0.91 -1.30
C ASP A 87 -2.98 -0.47 -2.23
N VAL A 88 -2.68 0.38 -3.21
CA VAL A 88 -3.65 0.87 -4.21
C VAL A 88 -3.16 0.52 -5.61
N GLY A 89 -3.94 -0.30 -6.31
CA GLY A 89 -3.67 -0.71 -7.69
C GLY A 89 -4.36 0.22 -8.69
N LEU A 90 -3.61 0.71 -9.68
CA LEU A 90 -4.12 1.55 -10.76
C LEU A 90 -4.08 0.78 -12.08
N LYS A 91 -5.17 0.84 -12.84
CA LYS A 91 -5.26 0.26 -14.19
C LYS A 91 -6.10 1.15 -15.08
N ASP A 92 -5.62 1.41 -16.30
CA ASP A 92 -6.28 2.27 -17.29
C ASP A 92 -6.65 3.67 -16.72
N GLY A 93 -5.77 4.22 -15.88
CA GLY A 93 -5.96 5.53 -15.24
C GLY A 93 -7.01 5.57 -14.13
N ARG A 94 -7.48 4.41 -13.63
CA ARG A 94 -8.48 4.30 -12.57
C ARG A 94 -7.97 3.48 -11.39
N ILE A 95 -8.55 3.71 -10.22
CA ILE A 95 -8.36 2.82 -9.06
C ILE A 95 -9.03 1.48 -9.40
N ALA A 96 -8.22 0.44 -9.55
CA ALA A 96 -8.68 -0.90 -9.91
C ALA A 96 -9.02 -1.72 -8.66
N ALA A 97 -8.23 -1.58 -7.60
CA ALA A 97 -8.43 -2.24 -6.32
C ALA A 97 -7.66 -1.53 -5.20
N ILE A 98 -8.14 -1.71 -3.97
CA ILE A 98 -7.50 -1.27 -2.74
C ILE A 98 -7.47 -2.48 -1.80
N GLY A 99 -6.30 -2.87 -1.33
CA GLY A 99 -6.12 -4.13 -0.59
C GLY A 99 -4.66 -4.50 -0.43
N LYS A 100 -4.35 -5.79 -0.49
CA LYS A 100 -2.98 -6.31 -0.42
C LYS A 100 -2.44 -6.59 -1.81
N ALA A 101 -1.33 -5.95 -2.17
CA ALA A 101 -0.66 -6.19 -3.44
C ALA A 101 0.45 -7.25 -3.36
N GLY A 102 0.90 -7.72 -4.52
CA GLY A 102 2.09 -8.55 -4.65
C GLY A 102 1.91 -9.69 -5.64
N ASN A 103 2.49 -10.85 -5.31
CA ASN A 103 2.47 -12.03 -6.16
C ASN A 103 1.65 -13.17 -5.54
N PRO A 104 0.52 -13.57 -6.16
CA PRO A 104 -0.31 -14.66 -5.63
C PRO A 104 0.38 -16.02 -5.66
N ASP A 105 1.44 -16.19 -6.45
CA ASP A 105 2.18 -17.45 -6.54
C ASP A 105 3.02 -17.73 -5.27
N THR A 106 3.37 -16.68 -4.51
CA THR A 106 4.30 -16.77 -3.37
C THR A 106 3.77 -16.15 -2.09
N GLN A 107 2.72 -15.31 -2.16
CA GLN A 107 2.21 -14.58 -1.02
C GLN A 107 0.71 -14.83 -0.84
N PRO A 108 0.22 -14.97 0.41
CA PRO A 108 -1.19 -15.13 0.69
C PRO A 108 -1.98 -13.83 0.47
N ASN A 109 -3.30 -13.97 0.32
CA ASN A 109 -4.29 -12.89 0.37
C ASN A 109 -4.04 -11.74 -0.61
N VAL A 110 -3.51 -12.01 -1.81
CA VAL A 110 -3.24 -10.97 -2.83
C VAL A 110 -4.52 -10.56 -3.54
N ASP A 111 -4.90 -9.29 -3.41
CA ASP A 111 -5.99 -8.64 -4.12
C ASP A 111 -5.50 -7.94 -5.41
N ILE A 112 -4.26 -7.46 -5.40
CA ILE A 112 -3.66 -6.64 -6.47
C ILE A 112 -2.39 -7.31 -7.00
N ILE A 113 -2.43 -7.81 -8.23
CA ILE A 113 -1.28 -8.50 -8.84
C ILE A 113 -0.26 -7.48 -9.36
N VAL A 114 0.96 -7.56 -8.85
CA VAL A 114 2.13 -6.82 -9.36
C VAL A 114 2.83 -7.69 -10.40
N GLY A 115 2.92 -7.21 -11.64
CA GLY A 115 3.53 -7.93 -12.76
C GLY A 115 4.74 -7.20 -13.35
N PRO A 116 5.34 -7.73 -14.44
CA PRO A 116 6.56 -7.17 -15.02
C PRO A 116 6.41 -5.75 -15.61
N GLY A 117 5.17 -5.33 -15.89
CA GLY A 117 4.84 -4.00 -16.42
C GLY A 117 4.27 -3.04 -15.37
N THR A 118 4.28 -3.40 -14.09
CA THR A 118 3.74 -2.57 -13.01
C THR A 118 4.79 -1.58 -12.50
N GLU A 119 4.48 -0.29 -12.53
CA GLU A 119 5.26 0.75 -11.85
C GLU A 119 4.94 0.79 -10.34
N ALA A 120 5.91 1.16 -9.50
CA ALA A 120 5.74 1.23 -8.06
C ALA A 120 5.96 2.66 -7.52
N ILE A 121 4.98 3.16 -6.77
CA ILE A 121 5.07 4.41 -6.01
C ILE A 121 5.12 4.05 -4.53
N ALA A 122 6.22 4.41 -3.85
CA ALA A 122 6.38 4.16 -2.42
C ALA A 122 5.48 5.08 -1.58
N GLY A 123 4.38 4.52 -1.05
CA GLY A 123 3.44 5.22 -0.17
C GLY A 123 3.75 5.05 1.33
N GLU A 124 4.72 4.20 1.71
CA GLU A 124 5.09 4.03 3.11
C GLU A 124 5.49 5.36 3.78
N GLY A 125 4.85 5.66 4.92
CA GLY A 125 5.06 6.90 5.66
C GLY A 125 4.47 8.15 5.00
N LYS A 126 3.63 8.00 3.97
CA LYS A 126 2.86 9.06 3.32
C LYS A 126 1.36 8.88 3.56
N ILE A 127 0.63 9.99 3.46
CA ILE A 127 -0.84 10.00 3.46
C ILE A 127 -1.32 10.13 2.01
N LEU A 128 -2.26 9.29 1.60
CA LEU A 128 -2.93 9.33 0.30
C LEU A 128 -4.37 9.82 0.49
N THR A 129 -4.77 10.81 -0.30
CA THR A 129 -6.13 11.38 -0.30
C THR A 129 -6.68 11.43 -1.71
N ALA A 130 -8.00 11.59 -1.84
CA ALA A 130 -8.59 12.05 -3.09
C ALA A 130 -8.06 13.44 -3.46
N GLY A 131 -8.13 13.78 -4.75
CA GLY A 131 -7.82 15.13 -5.23
C GLY A 131 -8.87 16.14 -4.76
N GLY A 132 -8.43 17.36 -4.44
CA GLY A 132 -9.35 18.45 -4.08
C GLY A 132 -10.27 18.81 -5.24
N PHE A 133 -11.55 19.06 -4.93
CA PHE A 133 -12.54 19.53 -5.88
C PHE A 133 -13.11 20.86 -5.40
N ASP A 134 -12.99 21.89 -6.24
CA ASP A 134 -13.55 23.22 -5.97
C ASP A 134 -14.71 23.48 -6.94
N SER A 135 -15.91 23.61 -6.40
CA SER A 135 -17.13 23.86 -7.18
C SER A 135 -17.38 25.33 -7.45
N HIS A 136 -16.58 26.24 -6.88
CA HIS A 136 -16.78 27.68 -6.98
C HIS A 136 -15.44 28.42 -7.10
N ILE A 137 -14.91 28.43 -8.33
CA ILE A 137 -13.73 29.22 -8.75
C ILE A 137 -14.12 30.65 -9.13
#